data_AF-A0A6J4J9L5-F1
#
_entry.id   AF-A0A6J4J9L5-F1
#
_cell.length_a   1.000
_cell.length_b   1.000
_cell.length_c   1.000
_cell.angle_alpha   90.00
_cell.angle_beta   90.00
_cell.angle_gamma   90.00
#
_symmetry.space_group_name_H-M   'P 1'
#
loop_
_entity.id
_entity.type
_entity.pdbx_description
1 polymer ?
#
loop_
_entity_poly.entity_id
_entity_poly.type
_entity_poly.pdbx_seq_one_letter_code
_entity_poly.pdbx_strand_id
1 'polypeptide(L)'
;MNRLLALTVALLLGVACNPGRDQSLRDAGERGGAALTEKEAAVPEPQFRKHLQLGYGFEVKAGGYEQLGHLETYTRVVVSRNGKEVFKDSSLTEYTFSHKSYPEVMPAGPEAFELLLQVNDRPNPDYLRWVRIERNALTKTGELPLFIGEAADLDGDKALERAGYWGGGEVWGENYRLTAYNPILYYETSPGGLRLDSALTRAKNRAIYGEFHGFDFSQAIPVPAARLENFDQEVSRIEASAIPAKTGF
;
A
#
# COMPACT_ATOMS: atom_id res chain seq x y z
N MET A 1 32.48 24.86 -24.50
CA MET A 1 31.91 26.23 -24.44
C MET A 1 30.76 26.30 -25.43
N ASN A 2 29.52 26.28 -24.95
CA ASN A 2 28.35 26.87 -25.63
C ASN A 2 27.17 26.84 -24.65
N ARG A 3 26.78 28.04 -24.20
CA ARG A 3 25.64 28.33 -23.35
C ARG A 3 24.47 28.70 -24.27
N LEU A 4 23.31 28.07 -24.11
CA LEU A 4 22.01 28.61 -24.54
C LEU A 4 20.96 28.09 -23.55
N LEU A 5 20.58 28.92 -22.58
CA LEU A 5 19.47 29.89 -22.59
C LEU A 5 18.18 29.24 -22.06
N ALA A 6 17.96 29.46 -20.77
CA ALA A 6 16.70 29.23 -20.08
C ALA A 6 15.67 30.28 -20.52
N LEU A 7 14.45 29.83 -20.80
CA LEU A 7 13.30 30.69 -21.00
C LEU A 7 12.31 30.46 -19.84
N THR A 8 12.31 31.41 -18.90
CA THR A 8 11.38 31.49 -17.78
C THR A 8 10.13 32.22 -18.26
N VAL A 9 8.98 31.55 -18.27
CA VAL A 9 7.68 32.22 -18.44
C VAL A 9 7.02 32.31 -17.08
N ALA A 10 7.05 33.52 -16.50
CA ALA A 10 6.26 33.89 -15.34
C ALA A 10 4.85 34.28 -15.82
N LEU A 11 3.83 33.57 -15.35
CA LEU A 11 2.44 33.99 -15.49
C LEU A 11 1.97 34.55 -14.14
N LEU A 12 1.86 35.87 -14.09
CA LEU A 12 1.23 36.65 -13.03
C LEU A 12 -0.24 36.94 -13.42
N LEU A 13 -1.02 37.31 -12.40
CA LEU A 13 -2.37 37.89 -12.40
C LEU A 13 -3.51 36.85 -12.29
N GLY A 14 -4.47 36.97 -11.38
CA GLY A 14 -4.78 38.08 -10.48
C GLY A 14 -5.73 37.66 -9.36
N VAL A 15 -5.59 38.38 -8.24
CA VAL A 15 -6.46 38.35 -7.07
C VAL A 15 -7.70 39.18 -7.38
N ALA A 16 -8.89 38.61 -7.23
CA ALA A 16 -10.13 39.36 -7.17
C ALA A 16 -10.66 39.35 -5.73
N CYS A 17 -10.45 40.48 -5.03
CA CYS A 17 -11.15 40.81 -3.80
C CYS A 17 -12.63 41.09 -4.13
N ASN A 18 -13.54 40.45 -3.43
CA ASN A 18 -14.95 40.85 -3.42
C ASN A 18 -15.33 41.31 -2.00
N PRO A 19 -15.40 42.62 -1.72
CA PRO A 19 -15.89 43.13 -0.47
C PRO A 19 -17.40 43.42 -0.57
N GLY A 20 -18.15 42.96 0.42
CA GLY A 20 -19.40 43.60 0.82
C GLY A 20 -20.67 42.86 0.41
N ARG A 21 -21.34 42.30 1.41
CA ARG A 21 -22.72 42.72 1.67
C ARG A 21 -23.05 42.61 3.15
N ASP A 22 -23.35 43.79 3.66
CA ASP A 22 -23.84 44.09 4.99
C ASP A 22 -25.37 44.05 4.99
N GLN A 23 -25.93 43.75 6.17
CA GLN A 23 -27.31 44.01 6.64
C GLN A 23 -28.52 43.44 5.87
N SER A 24 -29.33 42.63 6.58
CA SER A 24 -30.60 43.17 7.11
C SER A 24 -31.29 42.21 8.09
N LEU A 25 -31.66 42.80 9.22
CA LEU A 25 -32.57 42.33 10.27
C LEU A 25 -33.92 41.78 9.78
N ARG A 26 -34.48 40.89 10.62
CA ARG A 26 -35.90 40.48 10.88
C ARG A 26 -36.02 38.96 10.74
N ASP A 27 -36.68 38.18 11.59
CA ASP A 27 -37.78 38.48 12.50
C ASP A 27 -37.79 37.46 13.66
N ALA A 28 -38.25 37.90 14.83
CA ALA A 28 -38.44 37.07 16.01
C ALA A 28 -39.65 36.14 15.80
N GLY A 29 -39.40 34.83 15.79
CA GLY A 29 -40.41 33.79 15.86
C GLY A 29 -40.05 32.81 16.95
N GLU A 30 -40.33 33.16 18.21
CA GLU A 30 -40.29 32.23 19.34
C GLU A 30 -41.36 31.14 19.13
N ARG A 31 -40.95 29.99 18.62
CA ARG A 31 -41.68 28.73 18.79
C ARG A 31 -40.90 27.90 19.79
N GLY A 32 -41.45 27.78 21.00
CA GLY A 32 -41.00 26.86 22.03
C GLY A 32 -41.11 25.42 21.53
N GLY A 33 -40.05 24.93 20.88
CA GLY A 33 -39.84 23.53 20.60
C GLY A 33 -39.38 22.85 21.87
N ALA A 34 -40.19 21.94 22.40
CA ALA A 34 -39.78 21.04 23.47
C ALA A 34 -38.47 20.35 23.04
N ALA A 35 -37.39 20.63 23.78
CA ALA A 35 -36.10 20.00 23.58
C ALA A 35 -36.25 18.50 23.86
N LEU A 36 -36.45 17.73 22.79
CA LEU A 36 -36.26 16.29 22.82
C LEU A 36 -34.77 16.07 23.08
N THR A 37 -34.41 15.86 24.35
CA THR A 37 -33.12 15.27 24.72
C THR A 37 -33.09 13.86 24.15
N GLU A 38 -32.67 13.76 22.89
CA GLU A 38 -32.22 12.51 22.31
C GLU A 38 -31.07 12.02 23.18
N LYS A 39 -31.37 11.00 23.97
CA LYS A 39 -30.41 10.32 24.82
C LYS A 39 -29.48 9.57 23.87
N GLU A 40 -28.40 10.23 23.48
CA GLU A 40 -27.37 9.69 22.59
C GLU A 40 -26.92 8.34 23.16
N ALA A 41 -27.39 7.27 22.52
CA ALA A 41 -27.11 5.92 22.98
C ALA A 41 -25.60 5.70 22.87
N ALA A 42 -24.97 5.30 23.97
CA ALA A 42 -23.54 5.00 23.99
C ALA A 42 -23.23 4.00 22.86
N VAL A 43 -22.41 4.45 21.89
CA VAL A 43 -21.94 3.58 20.81
C VAL A 43 -21.14 2.46 21.47
N PRO A 44 -21.52 1.18 21.29
CA PRO A 44 -20.81 0.08 21.92
C PRO A 44 -19.34 0.10 21.50
N GLU A 45 -18.45 -0.10 22.49
CA GLU A 45 -17.01 -0.15 22.26
C GLU A 45 -16.66 -1.17 21.15
N PRO A 46 -15.71 -0.84 20.26
CA PRO A 46 -15.22 -1.74 19.22
C PRO A 46 -14.84 -3.12 19.78
N GLN A 47 -15.49 -4.18 19.31
CA GLN A 47 -15.05 -5.55 19.63
C GLN A 47 -13.89 -5.95 18.71
N PHE A 48 -12.68 -6.03 19.28
CA PHE A 48 -11.50 -6.57 18.61
C PHE A 48 -11.42 -8.09 18.78
N ARG A 49 -11.39 -8.84 17.67
CA ARG A 49 -11.31 -10.30 17.65
C ARG A 49 -9.89 -10.84 17.46
N LYS A 50 -9.01 -10.08 16.81
CA LYS A 50 -7.60 -10.45 16.62
C LYS A 50 -6.71 -9.51 17.41
N HIS A 51 -5.72 -10.06 18.09
CA HIS A 51 -4.68 -9.32 18.81
C HIS A 51 -3.35 -9.99 18.48
N LEU A 52 -2.44 -9.26 17.84
CA LEU A 52 -1.15 -9.78 17.38
C LEU A 52 -0.04 -8.93 18.00
N GLN A 53 0.89 -9.59 18.69
CA GLN A 53 2.11 -8.96 19.18
C GLN A 53 3.21 -9.11 18.13
N LEU A 54 3.83 -8.00 17.76
CA LEU A 54 4.89 -7.94 16.75
C LEU A 54 6.22 -7.52 17.39
N GLY A 55 7.28 -7.49 16.59
CA GLY A 55 8.58 -6.98 17.03
C GLY A 55 8.55 -5.50 17.43
N TYR A 56 9.59 -5.05 18.13
CA TYR A 56 9.84 -3.63 18.43
C TYR A 56 8.74 -2.90 19.21
N GLY A 57 7.96 -3.66 20.00
CA GLY A 57 6.88 -3.15 20.85
C GLY A 57 5.60 -2.83 20.09
N PHE A 58 5.45 -3.31 18.86
CA PHE A 58 4.24 -3.14 18.06
C PHE A 58 3.16 -4.18 18.41
N GLU A 59 1.92 -3.74 18.36
CA GLU A 59 0.73 -4.57 18.52
C GLU A 59 -0.29 -4.20 17.44
N VAL A 60 -0.97 -5.20 16.87
CA VAL A 60 -2.10 -5.03 15.95
C VAL A 60 -3.37 -5.59 16.60
N LYS A 61 -4.40 -4.77 16.71
CA LYS A 61 -5.75 -5.18 17.11
C LYS A 61 -6.68 -5.05 15.92
N ALA A 62 -7.39 -6.13 15.59
CA ALA A 62 -8.32 -6.15 14.48
C ALA A 62 -9.75 -6.51 14.91
N GLY A 63 -10.72 -5.75 14.42
CA GLY A 63 -12.16 -5.88 14.66
C GLY A 63 -12.94 -5.78 13.36
N GLY A 64 -14.28 -5.73 13.44
CA GLY A 64 -15.11 -5.75 12.24
C GLY A 64 -14.93 -7.04 11.44
N TYR A 65 -14.94 -8.16 12.16
CA TYR A 65 -14.66 -9.49 11.63
C TYR A 65 -15.76 -9.97 10.68
N GLU A 66 -15.35 -10.46 9.52
CA GLU A 66 -16.20 -11.20 8.61
C GLU A 66 -15.50 -12.51 8.18
N GLN A 67 -16.31 -13.52 7.86
CA GLN A 67 -15.83 -14.82 7.41
C GLN A 67 -16.43 -15.15 6.05
N LEU A 68 -15.56 -15.25 5.04
CA LEU A 68 -15.92 -15.56 3.66
C LEU A 68 -15.30 -16.92 3.30
N GLY A 69 -16.03 -17.98 3.60
CA GLY A 69 -15.54 -19.36 3.47
C GLY A 69 -14.37 -19.62 4.44
N HIS A 70 -13.17 -19.81 3.89
CA HIS A 70 -11.94 -20.00 4.66
C HIS A 70 -11.15 -18.70 4.90
N LEU A 71 -11.59 -17.57 4.33
CA LEU A 71 -10.95 -16.29 4.55
C LEU A 71 -11.58 -15.56 5.74
N GLU A 72 -10.72 -15.13 6.67
CA GLU A 72 -11.06 -14.17 7.71
C GLU A 72 -10.63 -12.77 7.27
N THR A 73 -11.56 -11.81 7.31
CA THR A 73 -11.29 -10.39 7.03
C THR A 73 -11.68 -9.51 8.20
N TYR A 74 -11.06 -8.33 8.28
CA TYR A 74 -11.25 -7.36 9.35
C TYR A 74 -11.33 -5.96 8.76
N THR A 75 -12.41 -5.22 9.02
CA THR A 75 -12.61 -3.84 8.52
C THR A 75 -12.12 -2.77 9.49
N ARG A 76 -11.60 -3.16 10.65
CA ARG A 76 -11.03 -2.24 11.63
C ARG A 76 -9.69 -2.74 12.10
N VAL A 77 -8.66 -1.92 11.95
CA VAL A 77 -7.29 -2.21 12.41
C VAL A 77 -6.78 -1.04 13.25
N VAL A 78 -6.26 -1.35 14.44
CA VAL A 78 -5.55 -0.41 15.30
C VAL A 78 -4.15 -0.97 15.54
N VAL A 79 -3.14 -0.17 15.23
CA VAL A 79 -1.74 -0.47 15.48
C VAL A 79 -1.27 0.43 16.62
N SER A 80 -0.67 -0.18 17.63
CA SER A 80 -0.04 0.52 18.74
C SER A 80 1.45 0.20 18.80
N ARG A 81 2.25 1.14 19.31
CA ARG A 81 3.64 0.90 19.69
C ARG A 81 3.84 1.32 21.14
N ASN A 82 4.26 0.39 21.99
CA ASN A 82 4.42 0.60 23.44
C ASN A 82 3.15 1.21 24.07
N GLY A 83 1.97 0.70 23.67
CA GLY A 83 0.66 1.15 24.17
C GLY A 83 0.13 2.47 23.59
N LYS A 84 0.89 3.17 22.73
CA LYS A 84 0.42 4.36 22.03
C LYS A 84 -0.10 4.01 20.64
N GLU A 85 -1.31 4.44 20.29
CA GLU A 85 -1.85 4.32 18.93
C GLU A 85 -0.96 5.07 17.93
N VAL A 86 -0.54 4.38 16.86
CA VAL A 86 0.32 4.93 15.80
C VAL A 86 -0.28 4.81 14.41
N PHE A 87 -1.24 3.90 14.22
CA PHE A 87 -2.04 3.81 13.00
C PHE A 87 -3.42 3.26 13.34
N LYS A 88 -4.45 3.77 12.68
CA LYS A 88 -5.82 3.32 12.83
C LYS A 88 -6.51 3.41 11.49
N ASP A 89 -7.15 2.32 11.11
CA ASP A 89 -8.08 2.27 9.99
C ASP A 89 -9.41 1.72 10.48
N SER A 90 -10.47 2.46 10.21
CA SER A 90 -11.84 2.08 10.49
C SER A 90 -12.75 2.39 9.31
N SER A 91 -12.19 2.33 8.10
CA SER A 91 -12.89 2.44 6.84
C SER A 91 -13.55 1.11 6.43
N LEU A 92 -13.92 0.96 5.16
CA LEU A 92 -14.41 -0.30 4.59
C LEU A 92 -13.26 -1.17 4.04
N THR A 93 -12.00 -0.81 4.26
CA THR A 93 -10.85 -1.61 3.83
C THR A 93 -10.79 -2.93 4.61
N GLU A 94 -10.77 -4.04 3.88
CA GLU A 94 -10.68 -5.38 4.47
C GLU A 94 -9.22 -5.82 4.62
N TYR A 95 -8.80 -6.15 5.84
CA TYR A 95 -7.47 -6.68 6.13
C TYR A 95 -7.53 -8.19 6.35
N THR A 96 -6.49 -8.92 5.94
CA THR A 96 -6.32 -10.34 6.27
C THR A 96 -4.99 -10.61 6.95
N PHE A 97 -4.97 -11.60 7.84
CA PHE A 97 -3.80 -12.04 8.60
C PHE A 97 -3.56 -13.54 8.43
N SER A 98 -3.96 -14.07 7.28
CA SER A 98 -3.86 -15.50 6.94
C SER A 98 -2.51 -15.86 6.30
N HIS A 99 -1.83 -14.89 5.67
CA HIS A 99 -0.51 -15.09 5.09
C HIS A 99 0.58 -15.07 6.16
N LYS A 100 1.51 -16.03 6.11
CA LYS A 100 2.53 -16.20 7.15
C LYS A 100 3.47 -15.00 7.31
N SER A 101 3.67 -14.22 6.24
CA SER A 101 4.59 -13.09 6.26
C SER A 101 3.96 -11.77 6.73
N TYR A 102 2.64 -11.68 6.92
CA TYR A 102 1.99 -10.41 7.30
C TYR A 102 1.07 -10.56 8.53
N PRO A 103 1.08 -9.59 9.46
CA PRO A 103 1.71 -8.27 9.36
C PRO A 103 3.23 -8.32 9.64
N GLU A 104 4.00 -7.46 8.97
CA GLU A 104 5.46 -7.39 9.12
C GLU A 104 5.90 -6.01 9.60
N VAL A 105 6.81 -5.96 10.58
CA VAL A 105 7.45 -4.72 11.03
C VAL A 105 8.94 -4.79 10.75
N MET A 106 9.48 -3.77 10.07
CA MET A 106 10.90 -3.64 9.79
C MET A 106 11.45 -2.28 10.25
N PRO A 107 12.69 -2.23 10.78
CA PRO A 107 13.35 -0.97 11.10
C PRO A 107 13.62 -0.17 9.81
N ALA A 108 13.43 1.14 9.87
CA ALA A 108 13.55 2.04 8.72
C ALA A 108 14.32 3.33 9.05
N GLY A 109 15.32 3.19 9.91
CA GLY A 109 16.19 4.25 10.41
C GLY A 109 16.09 4.43 11.92
N PRO A 110 16.82 5.40 12.50
CA PRO A 110 16.73 5.71 13.92
C PRO A 110 15.30 6.13 14.29
N GLU A 111 14.69 5.41 15.23
CA GLU A 111 13.31 5.65 15.70
C GLU A 111 12.22 5.56 14.62
N ALA A 112 12.54 4.94 13.48
CA ALA A 112 11.66 4.80 12.34
C ALA A 112 11.41 3.32 12.02
N PHE A 113 10.17 3.03 11.63
CA PHE A 113 9.71 1.68 11.28
C PHE A 113 8.80 1.74 10.07
N GLU A 114 8.78 0.65 9.32
CA GLU A 114 7.79 0.38 8.29
C GLU A 114 6.97 -0.85 8.71
N LEU A 115 5.66 -0.74 8.54
CA LEU A 115 4.70 -1.81 8.80
C LEU A 115 3.99 -2.16 7.49
N LEU A 116 3.91 -3.45 7.20
CA LEU A 116 3.20 -4.01 6.06
C LEU A 116 1.97 -4.78 6.56
N LEU A 117 0.79 -4.40 6.08
CA LEU A 117 -0.49 -5.06 6.36
C LEU A 117 -1.09 -5.54 5.05
N GLN A 118 -1.50 -6.81 4.96
CA GLN A 118 -2.19 -7.30 3.77
C GLN A 118 -3.64 -6.81 3.74
N VAL A 119 -4.02 -6.21 2.61
CA VAL A 119 -5.37 -5.79 2.28
C VAL A 119 -5.97 -6.78 1.28
N ASN A 120 -7.18 -7.25 1.59
CA ASN A 120 -8.03 -7.98 0.65
C ASN A 120 -8.83 -6.96 -0.17
N ASP A 121 -8.54 -6.81 -1.45
CA ASP A 121 -9.14 -5.75 -2.29
C ASP A 121 -10.08 -6.29 -3.36
N ARG A 122 -10.82 -7.36 -3.05
CA ARG A 122 -11.68 -8.00 -4.06
C ARG A 122 -12.71 -7.03 -4.65
N PRO A 123 -12.96 -7.09 -5.98
CA PRO A 123 -12.46 -8.10 -6.92
C PRO A 123 -11.04 -7.85 -7.46
N ASN A 124 -10.38 -6.75 -7.07
CA ASN A 124 -9.00 -6.49 -7.46
C ASN A 124 -8.03 -7.42 -6.71
N PRO A 125 -6.78 -7.51 -7.16
CA PRO A 125 -5.75 -8.23 -6.43
C PRO A 125 -5.46 -7.63 -5.06
N ASP A 126 -5.17 -8.50 -4.10
CA ASP A 126 -4.67 -8.11 -2.78
C ASP A 126 -3.37 -7.31 -2.90
N TYR A 127 -3.16 -6.39 -1.96
CA TYR A 127 -1.95 -5.55 -1.87
C TYR A 127 -1.48 -5.38 -0.43
N LEU A 128 -0.32 -4.76 -0.26
CA LEU A 128 0.21 -4.38 1.05
C LEU A 128 -0.06 -2.91 1.32
N ARG A 129 -0.79 -2.62 2.40
CA ARG A 129 -0.78 -1.30 3.03
C ARG A 129 0.58 -1.12 3.70
N TRP A 130 1.37 -0.21 3.15
CA TRP A 130 2.66 0.21 3.72
C TRP A 130 2.46 1.44 4.60
N VAL A 131 2.97 1.39 5.82
CA VAL A 131 2.82 2.43 6.84
C VAL A 131 4.20 2.77 7.37
N ARG A 132 4.60 4.04 7.26
CA ARG A 132 5.85 4.55 7.83
C ARG A 132 5.57 5.31 9.12
N ILE A 133 6.29 4.93 10.17
CA ILE A 133 6.09 5.42 11.54
C ILE A 133 7.43 5.93 12.05
N GLU A 134 7.49 7.21 12.43
CA GLU A 134 8.68 7.84 12.99
C GLU A 134 8.34 8.47 14.34
N ARG A 135 9.15 8.20 15.37
CA ARG A 135 8.95 8.74 16.73
C ARG A 135 7.52 8.51 17.28
N ASN A 136 6.96 7.32 17.02
CA ASN A 136 5.61 6.93 17.40
C ASN A 136 4.52 7.85 16.80
N ALA A 137 4.71 8.30 15.57
CA ALA A 137 3.72 9.01 14.78
C ALA A 137 3.71 8.46 13.34
N LEU A 138 2.52 8.34 12.76
CA LEU A 138 2.35 8.05 11.35
C LEU A 138 2.93 9.21 10.51
N THR A 139 3.87 8.92 9.62
CA THR A 139 4.44 9.94 8.72
C THR A 139 4.07 9.71 7.26
N LYS A 140 3.83 8.46 6.85
CA LYS A 140 3.43 8.14 5.49
C LYS A 140 2.62 6.85 5.41
N THR A 141 1.73 6.79 4.44
CA THR A 141 1.08 5.56 4.01
C THR A 141 1.26 5.39 2.50
N GLY A 142 1.20 4.16 2.03
CA GLY A 142 1.22 3.83 0.61
C GLY A 142 0.72 2.41 0.37
N GLU A 143 0.82 2.00 -0.88
CA GLU A 143 0.42 0.69 -1.34
C GLU A 143 1.62 0.07 -2.06
N LEU A 144 1.87 -1.20 -1.78
CA LEU A 144 2.91 -2.00 -2.43
C LEU A 144 2.26 -3.28 -2.96
N PRO A 145 2.79 -3.88 -4.04
CA PRO A 145 2.34 -5.20 -4.44
C PRO A 145 2.60 -6.22 -3.33
N LEU A 146 1.86 -7.34 -3.34
CA LEU A 146 2.25 -8.50 -2.55
C LEU A 146 3.64 -8.98 -2.99
N PHE A 147 4.52 -9.21 -2.02
CA PHE A 147 5.82 -9.79 -2.30
C PHE A 147 5.72 -11.29 -2.58
N ILE A 148 6.45 -11.73 -3.60
CA ILE A 148 6.56 -13.12 -4.05
C ILE A 148 7.19 -14.00 -2.96
N GLY A 149 8.11 -13.44 -2.17
CA GLY A 149 8.80 -14.16 -1.11
C GLY A 149 9.53 -13.24 -0.13
N GLU A 150 10.34 -13.86 0.72
CA GLU A 150 11.23 -13.15 1.65
C GLU A 150 12.37 -12.42 0.91
N ALA A 151 13.01 -11.47 1.61
CA ALA A 151 14.11 -10.70 1.03
C ALA A 151 15.32 -11.59 0.68
N ALA A 152 15.90 -11.40 -0.50
CA ALA A 152 17.03 -12.17 -1.01
C ALA A 152 17.92 -11.29 -1.91
N ASP A 153 19.18 -11.67 -2.12
CA ASP A 153 20.07 -11.03 -3.11
C ASP A 153 19.63 -11.46 -4.52
N LEU A 154 18.88 -10.59 -5.21
CA LEU A 154 18.22 -10.88 -6.47
C LEU A 154 19.02 -10.47 -7.70
N ASP A 155 20.10 -9.70 -7.55
CA ASP A 155 20.94 -9.21 -8.65
C ASP A 155 22.47 -9.38 -8.44
N GLY A 156 22.89 -9.89 -7.29
CA GLY A 156 24.28 -10.24 -6.99
C GLY A 156 25.10 -9.10 -6.38
N ASP A 157 24.47 -8.00 -5.95
CA ASP A 157 25.15 -6.86 -5.34
C ASP A 157 25.26 -6.96 -3.80
N LYS A 158 24.69 -8.02 -3.20
CA LYS A 158 24.62 -8.33 -1.76
C LYS A 158 23.63 -7.48 -0.96
N ALA A 159 22.93 -6.53 -1.57
CA ALA A 159 21.73 -5.99 -0.97
C ALA A 159 20.63 -7.08 -0.98
N LEU A 160 19.60 -6.88 -0.14
CA LEU A 160 18.48 -7.82 -0.07
C LEU A 160 17.26 -7.14 -0.67
N GLU A 161 16.70 -7.73 -1.72
CA GLU A 161 15.53 -7.23 -2.39
C GLU A 161 14.30 -8.06 -2.03
N ARG A 162 13.18 -7.37 -1.89
CA ARG A 162 11.85 -7.97 -2.00
C ARG A 162 11.30 -7.66 -3.38
N ALA A 163 10.69 -8.64 -4.03
CA ALA A 163 10.06 -8.46 -5.33
C ALA A 163 8.56 -8.78 -5.25
N GLY A 164 7.74 -7.97 -5.92
CA GLY A 164 6.30 -8.14 -5.96
C GLY A 164 5.70 -7.59 -7.25
N TYR A 165 4.50 -8.03 -7.59
CA TYR A 165 3.73 -7.49 -8.71
C TYR A 165 2.27 -7.38 -8.27
N TRP A 166 1.50 -6.52 -8.93
CA TRP A 166 0.14 -6.18 -8.51
C TRP A 166 -0.88 -7.30 -8.75
N GLY A 167 -0.45 -8.47 -9.23
CA GLY A 167 -1.35 -9.59 -9.56
C GLY A 167 -2.18 -9.36 -10.83
N GLY A 168 -2.77 -10.45 -11.34
CA GLY A 168 -3.77 -10.41 -12.42
C GLY A 168 -3.26 -10.01 -13.80
N GLY A 169 -3.07 -10.98 -14.70
CA GLY A 169 -2.98 -10.75 -16.14
C GLY A 169 -3.95 -11.69 -16.84
N GLU A 170 -5.03 -11.17 -17.40
CA GLU A 170 -5.85 -11.98 -18.30
C GLU A 170 -5.12 -12.12 -19.64
N VAL A 171 -5.35 -13.24 -20.33
CA VAL A 171 -4.91 -13.40 -21.71
C VAL A 171 -6.12 -13.17 -22.61
N TRP A 172 -5.98 -12.30 -23.60
CA TRP A 172 -7.04 -11.90 -24.51
C TRP A 172 -6.55 -11.77 -25.95
N GLY A 173 -7.43 -11.26 -26.81
CA GLY A 173 -7.16 -11.06 -28.22
C GLY A 173 -7.34 -12.32 -29.05
N GLU A 174 -7.15 -12.19 -30.36
CA GLU A 174 -7.32 -13.31 -31.28
C GLU A 174 -6.33 -14.43 -30.94
N ASN A 175 -6.86 -15.64 -30.75
CA ASN A 175 -6.08 -16.82 -30.35
C ASN A 175 -5.31 -16.64 -29.02
N TYR A 176 -5.79 -15.81 -28.09
CA TYR A 176 -5.17 -15.61 -26.76
C TYR A 176 -3.70 -15.16 -26.85
N ARG A 177 -3.41 -14.22 -27.76
CA ARG A 177 -2.04 -13.77 -28.06
C ARG A 177 -1.58 -12.56 -27.27
N LEU A 178 -2.46 -11.89 -26.53
CA LEU A 178 -2.15 -10.67 -25.79
C LEU A 178 -2.42 -10.83 -24.31
N THR A 179 -1.67 -10.09 -23.49
CA THR A 179 -1.93 -9.95 -22.05
C THR A 179 -1.55 -8.53 -21.61
N ALA A 180 -1.77 -8.24 -20.32
CA ALA A 180 -1.53 -6.93 -19.72
C ALA A 180 -0.06 -6.78 -19.33
N TYR A 181 0.41 -5.53 -19.31
CA TYR A 181 1.68 -5.21 -18.69
C TYR A 181 1.53 -5.20 -17.16
N ASN A 182 2.26 -6.09 -16.47
CA ASN A 182 2.24 -6.22 -15.01
C ASN A 182 3.67 -6.28 -14.46
N PRO A 183 4.31 -5.13 -14.19
CA PRO A 183 5.72 -5.12 -13.87
C PRO A 183 6.02 -5.79 -12.53
N ILE A 184 7.10 -6.57 -12.48
CA ILE A 184 7.69 -7.01 -11.20
C ILE A 184 8.50 -5.85 -10.65
N LEU A 185 8.11 -5.36 -9.48
CA LEU A 185 8.76 -4.27 -8.76
C LEU A 185 9.74 -4.81 -7.73
N TYR A 186 10.95 -4.26 -7.70
CA TYR A 186 12.03 -4.68 -6.81
C TYR A 186 12.29 -3.58 -5.79
N TYR A 187 12.28 -3.95 -4.51
CA TYR A 187 12.51 -3.04 -3.39
C TYR A 187 13.72 -3.52 -2.59
N GLU A 188 14.77 -2.71 -2.58
CA GLU A 188 15.94 -2.91 -1.73
C GLU A 188 15.55 -2.69 -0.26
N THR A 189 15.96 -3.62 0.60
CA THR A 189 15.83 -3.52 2.05
C THR A 189 17.08 -2.87 2.62
N SER A 190 16.97 -1.59 3.00
CA SER A 190 18.08 -0.82 3.54
C SER A 190 17.88 -0.51 5.03
N PRO A 191 18.92 -0.05 5.76
CA PRO A 191 18.73 0.50 7.11
C PRO A 191 17.75 1.68 7.17
N GLY A 192 17.43 2.32 6.04
CA GLY A 192 16.44 3.41 5.92
C GLY A 192 15.02 2.95 5.59
N GLY A 193 14.79 1.64 5.43
CA GLY A 193 13.52 1.05 5.01
C GLY A 193 13.54 0.55 3.58
N LEU A 194 12.36 0.23 3.05
CA LEU A 194 12.18 -0.23 1.68
C LEU A 194 12.39 0.92 0.68
N ARG A 195 13.18 0.65 -0.36
CA ARG A 195 13.43 1.60 -1.43
C ARG A 195 13.27 0.91 -2.78
N LEU A 196 12.42 1.45 -3.65
CA LEU A 196 12.26 0.94 -5.00
C LEU A 196 13.61 1.00 -5.74
N ASP A 197 14.14 -0.16 -6.13
CA ASP A 197 15.24 -0.23 -7.07
C ASP A 197 14.71 -0.09 -8.50
N SER A 198 14.65 1.18 -8.92
CA SER A 198 14.21 1.53 -10.26
C SER A 198 15.11 1.00 -11.38
N ALA A 199 16.41 0.78 -11.11
CA ALA A 199 17.36 0.30 -12.11
C ALA A 199 17.13 -1.19 -12.36
N LEU A 200 17.11 -2.00 -11.29
CA LEU A 200 16.81 -3.42 -11.38
C LEU A 200 15.41 -3.67 -11.95
N THR A 201 14.40 -2.94 -11.46
CA THR A 201 13.02 -3.03 -11.97
C THR A 201 12.97 -2.78 -13.48
N ARG A 202 13.63 -1.74 -13.99
CA ARG A 202 13.65 -1.46 -15.44
C ARG A 202 14.40 -2.53 -16.22
N ALA A 203 15.52 -3.01 -15.70
CA ALA A 203 16.33 -4.02 -16.38
C ALA A 203 15.56 -5.35 -16.51
N LYS A 204 14.96 -5.84 -15.42
CA LYS A 204 14.22 -7.10 -15.39
C LYS A 204 12.96 -7.05 -16.25
N ASN A 205 12.18 -5.98 -16.15
CA ASN A 205 10.96 -5.88 -16.96
C ASN A 205 11.26 -5.71 -18.47
N ARG A 206 12.38 -5.09 -18.86
CA ARG A 206 12.83 -5.14 -20.28
C ARG A 206 13.19 -6.55 -20.72
N ALA A 207 13.84 -7.34 -19.86
CA ALA A 207 14.16 -8.73 -20.18
C ALA A 207 12.89 -9.59 -20.33
N ILE A 208 11.87 -9.35 -19.50
CA ILE A 208 10.58 -10.05 -19.56
C ILE A 208 9.80 -9.63 -20.79
N TYR A 209 9.49 -8.34 -20.93
CA TYR A 209 8.51 -7.84 -21.91
C TYR A 209 9.14 -7.37 -23.24
N GLY A 210 10.45 -7.16 -23.28
CA GLY A 210 11.18 -6.55 -24.40
C GLY A 210 11.41 -5.03 -24.22
N GLU A 211 10.49 -4.36 -23.54
CA GLU A 211 10.56 -2.93 -23.22
C GLU A 211 10.06 -2.66 -21.79
N PHE A 212 10.34 -1.46 -21.26
CA PHE A 212 9.82 -1.03 -19.95
C PHE A 212 8.72 0.00 -20.16
N HIS A 213 7.51 -0.33 -19.73
CA HIS A 213 6.32 0.48 -19.99
C HIS A 213 5.85 1.30 -18.77
N GLY A 214 6.60 1.28 -17.67
CA GLY A 214 6.24 1.99 -16.43
C GLY A 214 6.30 1.08 -15.20
N PHE A 215 6.00 1.65 -14.05
CA PHE A 215 5.98 0.94 -12.75
C PHE A 215 4.58 0.42 -12.38
N ASP A 216 3.56 0.85 -13.13
CA ASP A 216 2.17 0.52 -12.83
C ASP A 216 1.68 -0.61 -13.71
N PHE A 217 0.77 -1.42 -13.16
CA PHE A 217 -0.03 -2.35 -13.95
C PHE A 217 -0.87 -1.58 -14.98
N SER A 218 -0.96 -2.10 -16.21
CA SER A 218 -1.78 -1.48 -17.25
C SER A 218 -2.35 -2.49 -18.23
N GLN A 219 -3.68 -2.59 -18.26
CA GLN A 219 -4.42 -3.31 -19.31
C GLN A 219 -4.38 -2.59 -20.65
N ALA A 220 -4.12 -1.28 -20.66
CA ALA A 220 -4.06 -0.46 -21.87
C ALA A 220 -2.77 -0.70 -22.69
N ILE A 221 -1.80 -1.43 -22.13
CA ILE A 221 -0.53 -1.75 -22.78
C ILE A 221 -0.55 -3.25 -23.12
N PRO A 222 -0.96 -3.62 -24.34
CA PRO A 222 -0.99 -5.01 -24.75
C PRO A 222 0.44 -5.52 -24.96
N VAL A 223 0.78 -6.62 -24.28
CA VAL A 223 2.05 -7.32 -24.48
C VAL A 223 1.78 -8.73 -25.06
N PRO A 224 2.68 -9.29 -25.89
CA PRO A 224 2.49 -10.65 -26.40
C PRO A 224 2.42 -11.66 -25.25
N ALA A 225 1.40 -12.52 -25.24
CA ALA A 225 1.20 -13.55 -24.20
C ALA A 225 2.39 -14.52 -24.09
N ALA A 226 3.16 -14.71 -25.16
CA ALA A 226 4.40 -15.47 -25.14
C ALA A 226 5.46 -14.92 -24.17
N ARG A 227 5.34 -13.66 -23.73
CA ARG A 227 6.22 -13.07 -22.70
C ARG A 227 5.93 -13.59 -21.29
N LEU A 228 4.77 -14.22 -21.06
CA LEU A 228 4.45 -14.80 -19.76
C LEU A 228 5.42 -15.92 -19.37
N GLU A 229 6.00 -16.64 -20.33
CA GLU A 229 7.04 -17.63 -20.04
C GLU A 229 8.25 -16.99 -19.34
N ASN A 230 8.70 -15.82 -19.80
CA ASN A 230 9.80 -15.08 -19.15
C ASN A 230 9.39 -14.54 -17.78
N PHE A 231 8.13 -14.11 -17.63
CA PHE A 231 7.59 -13.64 -16.36
C PHE A 231 7.59 -14.77 -15.32
N ASP A 232 7.03 -15.93 -15.68
CA ASP A 232 6.94 -17.11 -14.82
C ASP A 232 8.33 -17.64 -14.43
N GLN A 233 9.29 -17.59 -15.36
CA GLN A 233 10.69 -17.91 -15.07
C GLN A 233 11.29 -16.96 -14.03
N GLU A 234 11.03 -15.66 -14.12
CA GLU A 234 11.54 -14.69 -13.14
C GLU A 234 10.87 -14.85 -11.78
N VAL A 235 9.55 -15.08 -11.73
CA VAL A 235 8.84 -15.40 -10.48
C VAL A 235 9.45 -16.64 -9.82
N SER A 236 9.62 -17.72 -10.60
CA SER A 236 10.22 -18.97 -10.10
C SER A 236 11.64 -18.77 -9.59
N ARG A 237 12.45 -17.93 -10.25
CA ARG A 237 13.79 -17.57 -9.80
C ARG A 237 13.77 -16.83 -8.46
N ILE A 238 12.84 -15.89 -8.29
CA ILE A 238 12.68 -15.12 -7.05
C ILE A 238 12.30 -16.06 -5.90
N GLU A 239 11.29 -16.92 -6.12
CA GLU A 239 10.86 -17.91 -5.12
C GLU A 239 12.01 -18.85 -4.71
N ALA A 240 12.81 -19.32 -5.67
CA ALA A 240 13.95 -20.17 -5.39
C ALA A 240 15.11 -19.46 -4.66
N SER A 241 15.18 -18.14 -4.77
CA SER A 241 16.22 -17.31 -4.11
C SER A 241 15.83 -16.95 -2.68
N ALA A 242 14.54 -16.98 -2.34
CA ALA A 242 14.08 -16.75 -0.99
C ALA A 242 14.60 -17.85 -0.06
N ILE A 243 15.51 -17.50 0.84
CA ILE A 243 15.95 -18.43 1.89
C ILE A 243 14.72 -18.73 2.75
N PRO A 244 14.30 -20.01 2.88
CA PRO A 244 13.16 -20.32 3.72
C PRO A 244 13.46 -19.83 5.13
N ALA A 245 12.57 -19.00 5.68
CA ALA A 245 12.67 -18.55 7.05
C ALA A 245 12.93 -19.77 7.92
N LYS A 246 14.08 -19.82 8.62
CA LYS A 246 14.35 -20.89 9.57
C LYS A 246 13.15 -20.92 10.51
N THR A 247 12.33 -21.95 10.42
CA THR A 247 11.18 -22.16 11.29
C THR A 247 11.71 -22.49 12.67
N GLY A 248 12.13 -21.47 13.40
CA GLY A 248 12.48 -21.53 14.81
C GLY A 248 11.25 -21.11 15.61
N PHE A 249 10.34 -22.06 15.82
CA PHE A 249 9.38 -22.05 16.92
C PHE A 249 9.63 -23.30 17.75
#